data_AF-A0A6L6AA65-F1
#
_entry.id   AF-A0A6L6AA65-F1
#
_cell.length_a   1.000
_cell.length_b   1.000
_cell.length_c   1.000
_cell.angle_alpha   90.00
_cell.angle_beta   90.00
_cell.angle_gamma   90.00
#
_symmetry.space_group_name_H-M   'P 1'
#
loop_
_entity.id
_entity.type
_entity.pdbx_description
1 polymer ?
#
loop_
_entity_poly.entity_id
_entity_poly.type
_entity_poly.pdbx_seq_one_letter_code
_entity_poly.pdbx_strand_id
1 'polypeptide(L)'
;MTSAEILPRDHADFVGIEKLKEAHFLQLKNFRNWVSTANWRMFHGSHYDWWAFPISAPSSYGFAYSISEETLAKLKNDQDFLSDLAEGAHLLLLSWGWDYKTNTPISGASEDQAWAQWPIRLYKCWKSMRLFGCEIEEQASFQYATWIHGLGESFEYQGSDLFVGMSESRSKDL
;
A
#
# COMPACT_ATOMS: atom_id res chain seq x y z
N MET A 1 9.00 17.16 -8.60
CA MET A 1 9.91 16.04 -8.24
C MET A 1 9.76 14.99 -9.31
N THR A 2 10.86 14.61 -9.94
CA THR A 2 10.91 13.60 -10.99
C THR A 2 10.34 12.28 -10.47
N SER A 3 9.59 11.58 -11.32
CA SER A 3 9.19 10.18 -11.14
C SER A 3 10.38 9.45 -10.51
N ALA A 4 10.25 8.97 -9.27
CA ALA A 4 11.33 8.20 -8.67
C ALA A 4 11.57 6.99 -9.58
N GLU A 5 12.64 7.07 -10.38
CA GLU A 5 13.07 5.98 -11.25
C GLU A 5 13.26 4.75 -10.37
N ILE A 6 12.70 3.63 -10.82
CA ILE A 6 12.87 2.37 -10.13
C ILE A 6 14.37 2.08 -10.06
N LEU A 7 14.85 1.63 -8.91
CA LEU A 7 16.26 1.26 -8.75
C LEU A 7 16.63 0.20 -9.81
N PRO A 8 17.69 0.36 -10.61
CA PRO A 8 18.00 -0.58 -11.69
C PRO A 8 18.42 -1.97 -11.20
N ARG A 9 18.90 -2.04 -9.95
CA ARG A 9 19.36 -3.27 -9.29
C ARG A 9 19.16 -3.17 -7.78
N ASP A 10 19.20 -4.31 -7.11
CA ASP A 10 19.07 -4.38 -5.65
C ASP A 10 20.20 -3.58 -4.96
N HIS A 11 19.83 -2.86 -3.90
CA HIS A 11 20.80 -2.22 -3.03
C HIS A 11 21.50 -3.28 -2.16
N ALA A 12 22.73 -3.01 -1.70
CA ALA A 12 23.47 -3.93 -0.82
C ALA A 12 22.72 -4.28 0.48
N ASP A 13 21.84 -3.39 0.93
CA ASP A 13 21.03 -3.56 2.14
C ASP A 13 19.72 -4.32 1.89
N PHE A 14 19.37 -4.61 0.64
CA PHE A 14 18.12 -5.30 0.32
C PHE A 14 18.08 -6.67 1.01
N VAL A 15 16.98 -6.95 1.70
CA VAL A 15 16.86 -8.18 2.52
C VAL A 15 16.83 -9.46 1.69
N GLY A 16 16.64 -9.34 0.38
CA GLY A 16 16.43 -10.46 -0.53
C GLY A 16 14.95 -10.83 -0.65
N ILE A 17 14.59 -11.40 -1.79
CA ILE A 17 13.19 -11.73 -2.14
C ILE A 17 12.54 -12.67 -1.13
N GLU A 18 13.23 -13.73 -0.70
CA GLU A 18 12.64 -14.70 0.22
C GLU A 18 12.28 -14.08 1.57
N LYS A 19 13.15 -13.23 2.13
CA LYS A 19 12.87 -12.53 3.39
C LYS A 19 11.77 -11.49 3.24
N LEU A 20 11.72 -10.80 2.09
CA LEU A 20 10.62 -9.88 1.79
C LEU A 20 9.28 -10.63 1.73
N LYS A 21 9.23 -11.76 1.01
CA LYS A 21 8.04 -12.60 0.91
C LYS A 21 7.61 -13.15 2.27
N GLU A 22 8.55 -13.62 3.08
CA GLU A 22 8.27 -14.10 4.44
C GLU A 22 7.67 -12.99 5.31
N ALA A 23 8.28 -11.81 5.33
CA ALA A 23 7.77 -10.66 6.08
C ALA A 23 6.38 -10.22 5.61
N HIS A 24 6.17 -10.20 4.29
CA HIS A 24 4.87 -9.89 3.69
C HIS A 24 3.80 -10.90 4.11
N PHE A 25 4.09 -12.19 3.97
CA PHE A 25 3.17 -13.27 4.34
C PHE A 25 2.81 -13.26 5.84
N LEU A 26 3.79 -13.03 6.71
CA LEU A 26 3.55 -12.88 8.15
C LEU A 26 2.68 -11.66 8.45
N GLN A 27 2.88 -10.56 7.73
CA GLN A 27 2.04 -9.39 7.86
C GLN A 27 0.61 -9.62 7.39
N LEU A 28 0.42 -10.36 6.30
CA LEU A 28 -0.92 -10.71 5.83
C LEU A 28 -1.66 -11.62 6.83
N LYS A 29 -0.95 -12.55 7.48
CA LYS A 29 -1.51 -13.32 8.61
C LYS A 29 -1.99 -12.40 9.74
N ASN A 30 -1.23 -11.36 10.06
CA ASN A 30 -1.65 -10.36 11.04
C ASN A 30 -2.90 -9.60 10.58
N PHE A 31 -2.96 -9.14 9.33
CA PHE A 31 -4.14 -8.47 8.78
C PHE A 31 -5.39 -9.37 8.85
N ARG A 32 -5.29 -10.62 8.41
CA ARG A 32 -6.37 -11.61 8.49
C ARG A 32 -6.86 -11.80 9.92
N ASN A 33 -5.94 -11.91 10.88
CA ASN A 33 -6.26 -12.03 12.30
C ASN A 33 -6.91 -10.76 12.86
N TRP A 34 -6.44 -9.58 12.50
CA TRP A 34 -7.02 -8.32 12.96
C TRP A 34 -8.44 -8.14 12.42
N VAL A 35 -8.68 -8.49 11.16
CA VAL A 35 -10.03 -8.45 10.56
C VAL A 35 -10.95 -9.47 11.23
N SER A 36 -10.51 -10.71 11.43
CA SER A 36 -11.34 -11.77 12.04
C SER A 36 -11.70 -11.50 13.52
N THR A 37 -10.91 -10.66 14.19
CA THR A 37 -11.13 -10.24 15.58
C THR A 37 -11.66 -8.81 15.71
N ALA A 38 -12.02 -8.16 14.60
CA ALA A 38 -12.43 -6.75 14.53
C ALA A 38 -11.48 -5.79 15.25
N ASN A 39 -10.17 -6.08 15.23
CA ASN A 39 -9.14 -5.31 15.89
C ASN A 39 -8.54 -4.26 14.95
N TRP A 40 -9.36 -3.30 14.54
CA TRP A 40 -9.01 -2.28 13.54
C TRP A 40 -7.87 -1.37 14.02
N ARG A 41 -7.81 -1.09 15.32
CA ARG A 41 -6.70 -0.33 15.94
C ARG A 41 -5.32 -0.86 15.62
N MET A 42 -5.16 -2.17 15.39
CA MET A 42 -3.88 -2.75 15.04
C MET A 42 -3.41 -2.35 13.63
N PHE A 43 -4.33 -2.15 12.68
CA PHE A 43 -3.96 -1.51 11.41
C PHE A 43 -3.41 -0.11 11.68
N HIS A 44 -4.02 0.65 12.58
CA HIS A 44 -3.66 2.06 12.80
C HIS A 44 -2.33 2.24 13.54
N GLY A 45 -2.06 1.41 14.55
CA GLY A 45 -0.90 1.56 15.43
C GLY A 45 0.35 0.77 15.04
N SER A 46 0.24 -0.19 14.12
CA SER A 46 1.38 -1.05 13.75
C SER A 46 2.25 -0.42 12.65
N HIS A 47 3.54 -0.74 12.65
CA HIS A 47 4.46 -0.37 11.58
C HIS A 47 4.63 -1.56 10.64
N TYR A 48 4.15 -1.44 9.40
CA TYR A 48 4.26 -2.54 8.42
C TYR A 48 4.42 -2.09 6.97
N ASP A 49 4.26 -0.79 6.69
CA ASP A 49 4.04 -0.30 5.34
C ASP A 49 5.10 -0.77 4.33
N TRP A 50 6.35 -0.94 4.77
CA TRP A 50 7.48 -1.24 3.89
C TRP A 50 7.55 -2.69 3.41
N TRP A 51 7.18 -3.67 4.23
CA TRP A 51 7.10 -5.07 3.80
C TRP A 51 5.69 -5.46 3.38
N ALA A 52 4.66 -4.78 3.88
CA ALA A 52 3.28 -4.96 3.41
C ALA A 52 3.09 -4.41 2.00
N PHE A 53 3.62 -3.21 1.72
CA PHE A 53 3.43 -2.49 0.46
C PHE A 53 4.77 -1.96 -0.05
N PRO A 54 5.68 -2.85 -0.49
CA PRO A 54 7.02 -2.45 -0.89
C PRO A 54 6.96 -1.60 -2.17
N ILE A 55 7.82 -0.57 -2.21
CA ILE A 55 7.94 0.40 -3.31
C ILE A 55 9.41 0.65 -3.63
N SER A 56 9.69 1.29 -4.78
CA SER A 56 11.06 1.70 -5.12
C SER A 56 11.45 3.02 -4.43
N ALA A 57 11.51 3.00 -3.10
CA ALA A 57 11.97 4.14 -2.29
C ALA A 57 12.60 3.65 -0.98
N PRO A 58 13.61 4.36 -0.45
CA PRO A 58 14.20 4.04 0.85
C PRO A 58 13.26 4.40 2.01
N SER A 59 13.55 3.79 3.15
CA SER A 59 12.77 3.88 4.38
C SER A 59 13.63 4.29 5.58
N SER A 60 13.03 4.32 6.78
CA SER A 60 13.79 4.34 8.05
C SER A 60 14.69 3.12 8.23
N TYR A 61 14.45 2.03 7.49
CA TYR A 61 15.30 0.84 7.40
C TYR A 61 16.26 0.90 6.21
N GLY A 62 16.51 2.09 5.64
CA GLY A 62 17.28 2.25 4.41
C GLY A 62 16.60 1.54 3.23
N PHE A 63 17.38 0.85 2.42
CA PHE A 63 16.90 0.14 1.22
C PHE A 63 16.46 -1.30 1.48
N ALA A 64 16.34 -1.72 2.75
CA ALA A 64 16.02 -3.08 3.14
C ALA A 64 14.81 -3.69 2.39
N TYR A 65 13.76 -2.90 2.17
CA TYR A 65 12.53 -3.33 1.52
C TYR A 65 12.26 -2.59 0.19
N SER A 66 13.27 -1.91 -0.36
CA SER A 66 13.10 -1.17 -1.62
C SER A 66 13.13 -2.11 -2.81
N ILE A 67 12.17 -1.94 -3.72
CA ILE A 67 12.07 -2.77 -4.93
C ILE A 67 12.93 -2.19 -6.05
N SER A 68 13.79 -3.02 -6.63
CA SER A 68 14.51 -2.74 -7.87
C SER A 68 13.78 -3.30 -9.09
N GLU A 69 14.21 -2.95 -10.30
CA GLU A 69 13.73 -3.54 -11.56
C GLU A 69 13.96 -5.05 -11.60
N GLU A 70 15.13 -5.52 -11.12
CA GLU A 70 15.45 -6.94 -11.04
C GLU A 70 14.50 -7.70 -10.12
N THR A 71 14.29 -7.17 -8.91
CA THR A 71 13.38 -7.78 -7.93
C THR A 71 11.93 -7.71 -8.42
N LEU A 72 11.54 -6.60 -9.04
CA LEU A 72 10.22 -6.44 -9.61
C LEU A 72 9.93 -7.48 -10.70
N ALA A 73 10.88 -7.72 -11.61
CA ALA A 73 10.73 -8.70 -12.68
C ALA A 73 10.52 -10.12 -12.14
N LYS A 74 11.14 -10.47 -11.01
CA LYS A 74 10.95 -11.78 -10.37
C LYS A 74 9.59 -11.87 -9.68
N LEU A 75 9.24 -10.89 -8.86
CA LEU A 75 7.99 -10.90 -8.08
C LEU A 75 6.72 -10.70 -8.94
N LYS A 76 6.81 -10.01 -10.09
CA LYS A 76 5.70 -9.91 -11.05
C LYS A 76 5.25 -11.25 -11.65
N ASN A 77 6.11 -12.27 -11.57
CA ASN A 77 5.80 -13.62 -12.04
C ASN A 77 5.45 -14.58 -10.88
N ASP A 78 5.39 -14.07 -9.65
CA ASP A 78 5.08 -14.85 -8.45
C ASP A 78 3.60 -14.65 -8.07
N GLN A 79 2.77 -15.57 -8.52
CA GLN A 79 1.31 -15.45 -8.37
C GLN A 79 0.85 -15.47 -6.92
N ASP A 80 1.56 -16.20 -6.05
CA ASP A 80 1.25 -16.27 -4.62
C ASP A 80 1.54 -14.92 -3.96
N PHE A 81 2.71 -14.33 -4.26
CA PHE A 81 3.04 -13.00 -3.77
C PHE A 81 2.04 -11.94 -4.25
N LEU A 82 1.66 -11.95 -5.53
CA LEU A 82 0.69 -10.99 -6.07
C LEU A 82 -0.70 -11.16 -5.45
N SER A 83 -1.14 -12.40 -5.22
CA SER A 83 -2.41 -12.68 -4.55
C SER A 83 -2.41 -12.19 -3.10
N ASP A 84 -1.32 -12.43 -2.38
CA ASP A 84 -1.17 -11.97 -1.00
C ASP A 84 -1.11 -10.43 -0.92
N LEU A 85 -0.41 -9.79 -1.86
CA LEU A 85 -0.30 -8.34 -1.97
C LEU A 85 -1.66 -7.68 -2.21
N ALA A 86 -2.43 -8.24 -3.16
CA ALA A 86 -3.78 -7.79 -3.46
C ALA A 86 -4.72 -7.92 -2.26
N GLU A 87 -4.70 -9.08 -1.58
CA GLU A 87 -5.48 -9.26 -0.36
C GLU A 87 -5.06 -8.26 0.73
N GLY A 88 -3.77 -8.01 0.90
CA GLY A 88 -3.27 -7.01 1.84
C GLY A 88 -3.87 -5.63 1.61
N ALA A 89 -4.00 -5.20 0.35
CA ALA A 89 -4.64 -3.94 -0.01
C ALA A 89 -6.14 -3.94 0.33
N HIS A 90 -6.86 -5.03 0.04
CA HIS A 90 -8.26 -5.17 0.40
C HIS A 90 -8.49 -5.06 1.90
N LEU A 91 -7.68 -5.75 2.71
CA LEU A 91 -7.81 -5.74 4.17
C LEU A 91 -7.44 -4.37 4.77
N LEU A 92 -6.48 -3.65 4.17
CA LEU A 92 -6.19 -2.28 4.57
C LEU A 92 -7.37 -1.35 4.29
N LEU A 93 -7.95 -1.37 3.09
CA LEU A 93 -9.11 -0.55 2.76
C LEU A 93 -10.32 -0.90 3.63
N LEU A 94 -10.54 -2.18 3.87
CA LEU A 94 -11.54 -2.69 4.80
C LEU A 94 -11.34 -2.11 6.20
N SER A 95 -10.10 -2.05 6.69
CA SER A 95 -9.80 -1.50 8.03
C SER A 95 -10.19 -0.03 8.17
N TRP A 96 -10.29 0.70 7.06
CA TRP A 96 -10.74 2.09 7.05
C TRP A 96 -12.19 2.27 6.61
N GLY A 97 -12.97 1.19 6.60
CA GLY A 97 -14.40 1.22 6.33
C GLY A 97 -14.71 1.39 4.85
N TRP A 98 -13.82 0.97 3.95
CA TRP A 98 -14.04 1.03 2.50
C TRP A 98 -14.25 -0.36 1.91
N ASP A 99 -15.32 -0.53 1.13
CA ASP A 99 -15.53 -1.72 0.32
C ASP A 99 -14.85 -1.53 -1.05
N TYR A 100 -13.79 -2.28 -1.30
CA TYR A 100 -13.05 -2.20 -2.55
C TYR A 100 -13.84 -2.70 -3.78
N LYS A 101 -14.84 -3.58 -3.58
CA LYS A 101 -15.62 -4.16 -4.68
C LYS A 101 -16.61 -3.16 -5.22
N THR A 102 -17.28 -2.44 -4.34
CA THR A 102 -18.25 -1.41 -4.70
C THR A 102 -17.63 -0.02 -4.81
N ASN A 103 -16.41 0.16 -4.28
CA ASN A 103 -15.74 1.45 -4.13
C ASN A 103 -16.62 2.47 -3.40
N THR A 104 -17.13 2.06 -2.25
CA THR A 104 -17.98 2.89 -1.40
C THR A 104 -17.65 2.68 0.07
N PRO A 105 -17.99 3.64 0.95
CA PRO A 105 -17.96 3.43 2.39
C PRO A 105 -18.86 2.27 2.82
N ILE A 106 -18.42 1.51 3.81
CA ILE A 106 -19.17 0.40 4.41
C ILE A 106 -20.24 0.98 5.35
N SER A 107 -21.48 0.56 5.14
CA SER A 107 -22.59 0.91 6.04
C SER A 107 -22.41 0.22 7.39
N GLY A 108 -22.47 0.98 8.48
CA GLY A 108 -22.32 0.45 9.84
C GLY A 108 -20.89 0.03 10.20
N ALA A 109 -19.88 0.65 9.59
CA ALA A 109 -18.49 0.49 10.01
C ALA A 109 -18.31 0.79 11.51
N SER A 110 -17.41 0.05 12.16
CA SER A 110 -17.08 0.29 13.58
C SER A 110 -16.40 1.65 13.74
N GLU A 111 -16.44 2.24 14.93
CA GLU A 111 -15.83 3.56 15.21
C GLU A 111 -14.34 3.60 14.88
N ASP A 112 -13.63 2.51 15.14
CA ASP A 112 -12.20 2.34 14.83
C ASP A 112 -11.95 1.74 13.45
N GLN A 113 -12.98 1.49 12.64
CA GLN A 113 -12.89 1.07 11.25
C GLN A 113 -13.03 2.30 10.32
N ALA A 114 -12.13 3.26 10.50
CA ALA A 114 -12.23 4.59 9.91
C ALA A 114 -10.85 5.14 9.52
N TRP A 115 -10.83 6.21 8.73
CA TRP A 115 -9.59 6.86 8.31
C TRP A 115 -8.70 7.21 9.52
N ALA A 116 -7.46 6.74 9.50
CA ALA A 116 -6.53 6.86 10.61
C ALA A 116 -5.44 7.93 10.40
N GLN A 117 -5.63 8.84 9.44
CA GLN A 117 -4.70 9.94 9.14
C GLN A 117 -3.28 9.46 8.78
N TRP A 118 -3.19 8.35 8.03
CA TRP A 118 -1.92 7.80 7.53
C TRP A 118 -1.82 7.90 6.00
N PRO A 119 -1.71 9.11 5.42
CA PRO A 119 -1.67 9.30 3.95
C PRO A 119 -0.49 8.56 3.30
N ILE A 120 0.65 8.47 3.99
CA ILE A 120 1.82 7.71 3.51
C ILE A 120 1.54 6.22 3.35
N ARG A 121 0.70 5.64 4.19
CA ARG A 121 0.35 4.21 4.12
C ARG A 121 -0.52 3.94 2.90
N LEU A 122 -1.54 4.76 2.69
CA LEU A 122 -2.40 4.67 1.51
C LEU A 122 -1.60 4.91 0.22
N TYR A 123 -0.71 5.91 0.22
CA TYR A 123 0.18 6.17 -0.91
C TYR A 123 1.07 4.97 -1.23
N LYS A 124 1.69 4.34 -0.23
CA LYS A 124 2.52 3.14 -0.44
C LYS A 124 1.70 1.97 -0.95
N CYS A 125 0.51 1.74 -0.40
CA CYS A 125 -0.43 0.74 -0.90
C CYS A 125 -0.71 0.96 -2.39
N TRP A 126 -1.23 2.13 -2.75
CA TRP A 126 -1.51 2.49 -4.14
C TRP A 126 -0.29 2.33 -5.05
N LYS A 127 0.86 2.87 -4.65
CA LYS A 127 2.09 2.83 -5.45
C LYS A 127 2.62 1.41 -5.61
N SER A 128 2.48 0.56 -4.59
CA SER A 128 2.84 -0.85 -4.66
C SER A 128 1.94 -1.59 -5.63
N MET A 129 0.62 -1.41 -5.55
CA MET A 129 -0.33 -2.01 -6.50
C MET A 129 0.01 -1.64 -7.95
N ARG A 130 0.26 -0.35 -8.21
CA ARG A 130 0.69 0.15 -9.52
C ARG A 130 2.02 -0.48 -9.97
N LEU A 131 2.99 -0.59 -9.07
CA LEU A 131 4.31 -1.14 -9.36
C LEU A 131 4.20 -2.61 -9.82
N PHE A 132 3.37 -3.40 -9.14
CA PHE A 132 3.19 -4.82 -9.39
C PHE A 132 2.12 -5.17 -10.44
N GLY A 133 1.30 -4.20 -10.87
CA GLY A 133 0.24 -4.41 -11.86
C GLY A 133 -1.07 -4.96 -11.28
N CYS A 134 -1.33 -4.70 -10.00
CA CYS A 134 -2.58 -5.05 -9.32
C CYS A 134 -3.63 -3.95 -9.59
N GLU A 135 -4.18 -3.91 -10.81
CA GLU A 135 -4.98 -2.78 -11.31
C GLU A 135 -6.28 -2.54 -10.51
N ILE A 136 -6.94 -3.60 -10.05
CA ILE A 136 -8.18 -3.51 -9.26
C ILE A 136 -7.89 -2.79 -7.94
N GLU A 137 -6.83 -3.20 -7.27
CA GLU A 137 -6.41 -2.70 -5.97
C GLU A 137 -5.80 -1.30 -6.07
N GLU A 138 -5.07 -1.00 -7.15
CA GLU A 138 -4.61 0.36 -7.48
C GLU A 138 -5.81 1.30 -7.60
N GLN A 139 -6.78 0.93 -8.43
CA GLN A 139 -7.97 1.73 -8.71
C GLN A 139 -8.85 1.90 -7.47
N ALA A 140 -8.98 0.87 -6.62
CA ALA A 140 -9.70 0.97 -5.35
C ALA A 140 -8.99 1.88 -4.34
N SER A 141 -7.66 1.75 -4.21
CA SER A 141 -6.86 2.62 -3.34
C SER A 141 -6.94 4.09 -3.76
N PHE A 142 -6.91 4.36 -5.06
CA PHE A 142 -7.04 5.72 -5.58
C PHE A 142 -8.44 6.31 -5.37
N GLN A 143 -9.50 5.51 -5.55
CA GLN A 143 -10.87 5.95 -5.28
C GLN A 143 -11.09 6.27 -3.81
N TYR A 144 -10.56 5.44 -2.91
CA TYR A 144 -10.59 5.72 -1.48
C TYR A 144 -9.84 7.02 -1.16
N ALA A 145 -8.64 7.22 -1.72
CA ALA A 145 -7.88 8.46 -1.54
C ALA A 145 -8.67 9.70 -2.02
N THR A 146 -9.32 9.59 -3.17
CA THR A 146 -10.16 10.65 -3.75
C THR A 146 -11.35 10.98 -2.85
N TRP A 147 -12.00 9.95 -2.31
CA TRP A 147 -13.11 10.14 -1.37
C TRP A 147 -12.66 10.85 -0.10
N ILE A 148 -11.59 10.36 0.55
CA ILE A 148 -11.02 10.94 1.77
C ILE A 148 -10.58 12.40 1.54
N HIS A 149 -9.86 12.67 0.45
CA HIS A 149 -9.48 14.03 0.09
C HIS A 149 -10.71 14.93 -0.15
N GLY A 150 -11.76 14.39 -0.77
CA GLY A 150 -13.04 15.10 -0.96
C GLY A 150 -13.78 15.44 0.35
N LEU A 151 -13.48 14.73 1.44
CA LEU A 151 -13.96 15.07 2.79
C LEU A 151 -13.13 16.20 3.45
N GLY A 152 -12.07 16.68 2.79
CA GLY A 152 -11.19 17.72 3.30
C GLY A 152 -10.01 17.22 4.13
N GLU A 153 -9.76 15.91 4.13
CA GLU A 153 -8.62 15.31 4.83
C GLU A 153 -7.29 15.63 4.12
N SER A 154 -6.25 15.92 4.91
CA SER A 154 -4.93 16.25 4.38
C SER A 154 -4.15 15.01 3.95
N PHE A 155 -3.46 15.13 2.81
CA PHE A 155 -2.46 14.16 2.33
C PHE A 155 -1.03 14.69 2.45
N GLU A 156 -0.82 15.76 3.21
CA GLU A 156 0.51 16.28 3.48
C GLU A 156 1.36 15.25 4.25
N TYR A 157 2.53 14.96 3.72
CA TYR A 157 3.53 14.14 4.37
C TYR A 157 4.93 14.67 4.03
N GLN A 158 5.70 15.02 5.05
CA GLN A 158 7.06 15.54 4.90
C GLN A 158 7.15 16.72 3.91
N GLY A 159 6.18 17.65 3.97
CA GLY A 159 6.14 18.85 3.13
C GLY A 159 5.72 18.61 1.68
N SER A 160 5.20 17.42 1.35
CA SER A 160 4.65 17.09 0.03
C SER A 160 3.20 16.63 0.15
N ASP A 161 2.37 17.00 -0.82
CA ASP A 161 1.01 16.46 -0.94
C ASP A 161 1.04 15.15 -1.74
N LEU A 162 0.76 14.04 -1.04
CA LEU A 162 0.77 12.71 -1.65
C LEU A 162 -0.39 12.49 -2.62
N PHE A 163 -1.52 13.19 -2.46
CA PHE A 163 -2.68 13.06 -3.35
C PHE A 163 -2.39 13.66 -4.73
N VAL A 164 -1.67 14.77 -4.78
CA VAL A 164 -1.17 15.35 -6.05
C VAL A 164 -0.29 14.34 -6.78
N GLY A 165 0.65 13.70 -6.07
CA GLY A 165 1.51 12.69 -6.67
C GLY A 165 0.75 11.48 -7.22
N MET A 166 -0.34 11.07 -6.56
CA MET A 166 -1.23 10.00 -7.06
C MET A 166 -1.99 10.43 -8.32
N SER A 167 -2.50 11.66 -8.33
CA SER A 167 -3.34 12.19 -9.41
C SER A 167 -2.55 12.47 -10.69
N GLU A 168 -1.40 13.15 -10.58
CA GLU A 168 -0.53 13.45 -11.73
C GLU A 168 0.02 12.20 -12.41
N SER A 169 0.24 11.11 -11.66
CA SER A 169 0.73 9.85 -12.23
C SER A 169 -0.31 9.19 -13.14
N ARG A 170 -1.61 9.27 -12.79
CA ARG A 170 -2.68 8.73 -13.62
C ARG A 170 -2.93 9.52 -14.90
N SER A 171 -2.80 10.85 -14.84
CA SER A 171 -3.02 11.71 -16.02
C SER A 171 -2.00 11.48 -17.14
N LYS A 172 -0.88 10.81 -16.86
CA LYS A 172 0.14 10.46 -17.86
C LYS A 172 -0.12 9.13 -18.59
N ASP A 173 -1.11 8.37 -18.13
CA ASP A 173 -1.47 7.05 -18.69
C ASP A 173 -2.71 7.13 -19.61
N LEU A 174 -3.31 8.31 -19.78
CA LEU A 174 -4.45 8.63 -20.65
C LEU A 174 -4.00 9.48 -21.85
#